data_AF-A0A256GGB3-F1
#
_entry.id   AF-A0A256GGB3-F1
#
_cell.length_a   1.000
_cell.length_b   1.000
_cell.length_c   1.000
_cell.angle_alpha   90.00
_cell.angle_beta   90.00
_cell.angle_gamma   90.00
#
_symmetry.space_group_name_H-M   'P 1'
#
loop_
_entity.id
_entity.type
_entity.pdbx_description
1 polymer ?
#
loop_
_entity_poly.entity_id
_entity_poly.type
_entity_poly.pdbx_seq_one_letter_code
_entity_poly.pdbx_strand_id
1 'polypeptide(L)'
;MFEMKNENEDTVTKKRNEDFFKELDKDRSAKGCEYAVLVSLLEPESKLYNTGIVDVSHRFPKMYVVRPQLFIPIITLLRDAAINSLKYKTELALVRAQT
;
A
#
# COMPACT_ATOMS: atom_id res chain seq x y z
N MET A 1 1.77 -2.30 5.73
CA MET A 1 2.66 -1.19 6.09
C MET A 1 2.60 -0.14 4.99
N PHE A 2 2.45 1.13 5.37
CA PHE A 2 2.48 2.27 4.47
C PHE A 2 3.72 3.10 4.76
N GLU A 3 4.40 3.56 3.72
CA GLU A 3 5.55 4.46 3.79
C GLU A 3 5.27 5.66 2.89
N MET A 4 5.49 6.88 3.39
CA MET A 4 5.19 8.12 2.67
C MET A 4 6.49 8.79 2.24
N LYS A 5 6.63 9.16 0.96
CA LYS A 5 7.79 9.89 0.43
C LYS A 5 7.39 11.11 -0.38
N ASN A 6 8.09 12.20 -0.11
CA ASN A 6 7.98 13.45 -0.84
C ASN A 6 9.38 13.99 -1.14
N GLU A 7 9.48 14.79 -2.19
CA GLU A 7 10.66 15.56 -2.55
C GLU A 7 10.43 17.03 -2.17
N ASN A 8 11.42 17.67 -1.55
CA ASN A 8 11.44 19.13 -1.40
C ASN A 8 12.17 19.74 -2.60
N GLU A 9 11.66 20.85 -3.13
CA GLU A 9 12.17 21.48 -4.36
C GLU A 9 13.66 21.84 -4.30
N ASP A 10 14.19 22.12 -3.09
CA ASP A 10 15.58 22.53 -2.86
C ASP A 10 16.60 21.38 -2.76
N THR A 11 16.18 20.12 -2.98
CA THR A 11 17.10 18.98 -2.85
C THR A 11 17.99 18.78 -4.08
N VAL A 12 19.31 18.90 -3.89
CA VAL A 12 20.34 18.75 -4.94
C VAL A 12 20.36 17.34 -5.55
N THR A 13 19.93 16.32 -4.79
CA THR A 13 19.81 14.93 -5.25
C THR A 13 18.38 14.44 -5.08
N LYS A 14 17.68 14.28 -6.22
CA LYS A 14 16.36 13.64 -6.29
C LYS A 14 16.46 12.14 -6.03
N LYS A 15 15.57 11.61 -5.19
CA LYS A 15 15.55 10.19 -4.82
C LYS A 15 14.55 9.45 -5.67
N ARG A 16 14.83 8.19 -6.00
CA ARG A 16 13.92 7.35 -6.75
C ARG A 16 13.09 6.48 -5.82
N ASN A 17 11.93 6.03 -6.28
CA ASN A 17 11.09 5.11 -5.53
C ASN A 17 11.84 3.83 -5.15
N GLU A 18 12.68 3.33 -6.07
CA GLU A 18 13.45 2.10 -5.87
C GLU A 18 14.44 2.16 -4.71
N ASP A 19 14.92 3.36 -4.36
CA ASP A 19 15.86 3.56 -3.27
C ASP A 19 15.27 3.18 -1.90
N PHE A 20 13.93 3.11 -1.81
CA PHE A 20 13.20 2.83 -0.56
C PHE A 20 12.68 1.40 -0.44
N PHE A 21 12.65 0.62 -1.53
CA PHE A 21 11.96 -0.68 -1.52
C PHE A 21 12.58 -1.68 -0.56
N LYS A 22 13.91 -1.76 -0.49
CA LYS A 22 14.60 -2.72 0.38
C LYS A 22 14.35 -2.45 1.87
N GLU A 23 14.37 -1.18 2.26
CA GLU A 23 14.11 -0.77 3.64
C GLU A 23 12.63 -1.00 3.99
N LEU A 24 11.72 -0.63 3.09
CA LEU A 24 10.29 -0.87 3.26
C LEU A 24 9.96 -2.37 3.41
N ASP A 25 10.57 -3.24 2.61
CA ASP A 25 10.35 -4.69 2.71
C ASP A 25 10.90 -5.29 4.00
N LYS A 26 12.07 -4.81 4.44
CA LYS A 26 12.65 -5.18 5.74
C LYS A 26 11.70 -4.79 6.88
N ASP A 27 11.21 -3.55 6.88
CA ASP A 27 10.30 -3.07 7.92
C ASP A 27 8.94 -3.78 7.88
N ARG A 28 8.41 -4.05 6.69
CA ARG A 28 7.20 -4.86 6.49
C ARG A 28 7.37 -6.22 7.16
N SER A 29 8.49 -6.89 6.90
CA SER A 29 8.79 -8.21 7.43
C SER A 29 9.00 -8.20 8.94
N ALA A 30 9.74 -7.21 9.46
CA ALA A 30 9.99 -7.05 10.89
C ALA A 30 8.69 -6.79 11.68
N LYS A 31 7.74 -6.07 11.08
CA LYS A 31 6.44 -5.75 11.69
C LYS A 31 5.36 -6.80 11.39
N GLY A 32 5.67 -7.91 10.70
CA GLY A 32 4.69 -8.94 10.33
C GLY A 32 3.56 -8.42 9.45
N CYS A 33 3.79 -7.34 8.69
CA CYS A 33 2.78 -6.78 7.81
C CYS A 33 2.67 -7.60 6.52
N GLU A 34 1.44 -7.91 6.10
CA GLU A 34 1.22 -8.68 4.87
C GLU A 34 1.62 -7.91 3.61
N TYR A 35 1.20 -6.64 3.50
CA TYR A 35 1.44 -5.78 2.34
C TYR A 35 2.38 -4.62 2.68
N ALA A 36 3.17 -4.19 1.69
CA ALA A 36 3.89 -2.92 1.71
C ALA A 36 3.34 -1.98 0.63
N VAL A 37 3.10 -0.73 0.99
CA VAL A 37 2.62 0.29 0.06
C VAL A 37 3.48 1.54 0.22
N LEU A 38 4.22 1.89 -0.82
CA LEU A 38 4.94 3.15 -0.91
C LEU A 38 4.02 4.21 -1.52
N VAL A 39 3.67 5.22 -0.74
CA VAL A 39 2.90 6.38 -1.17
C VAL A 39 3.89 7.49 -1.50
N SER A 40 4.01 7.85 -2.78
CA SER A 40 5.15 8.65 -3.23
C SER A 40 4.78 9.77 -4.19
N LEU A 41 5.37 10.94 -3.95
CA LEU A 41 5.44 12.07 -4.89
C LEU A 41 6.78 12.14 -5.64
N LEU A 42 7.67 11.18 -5.42
CA LEU A 42 8.96 11.11 -6.12
C LEU A 42 8.77 10.80 -7.60
N GLU A 43 9.74 11.21 -8.41
CA GLU A 43 9.73 10.98 -9.85
C GLU A 43 8.41 11.47 -10.50
N PRO A 44 8.08 12.78 -10.40
CA PRO A 44 6.80 13.33 -10.85
C PRO A 44 6.56 13.13 -12.35
N GLU A 45 7.62 13.05 -13.15
CA GLU A 45 7.55 12.81 -14.60
C GLU A 45 7.46 11.33 -14.99
N SER A 46 7.45 10.41 -14.02
CA SER A 46 7.43 8.97 -14.30
C SER A 46 6.09 8.52 -14.89
N LYS A 47 6.12 8.13 -16.17
CA LYS A 47 4.96 7.52 -16.84
C LYS A 47 4.47 6.26 -16.14
N LEU A 48 5.39 5.47 -15.56
CA LEU A 48 5.06 4.24 -14.84
C LEU A 48 4.28 4.55 -13.56
N TYR A 49 4.81 5.42 -12.69
CA TYR A 49 4.20 5.69 -11.39
C TYR A 49 2.98 6.62 -11.46
N ASN A 50 2.75 7.26 -12.61
CA ASN A 50 1.58 8.10 -12.82
C ASN A 50 0.36 7.35 -13.40
N THR A 51 0.42 6.05 -13.65
CA THR A 51 -0.73 5.26 -14.14
C THR A 51 -1.69 4.81 -13.04
N GLY A 52 -1.37 5.08 -11.76
CA GLY A 52 -2.25 4.79 -10.63
C GLY A 52 -1.58 3.92 -9.56
N ILE A 53 -2.12 2.71 -9.34
CA ILE A 53 -1.53 1.72 -8.42
C ILE A 53 -0.57 0.85 -9.24
N VAL A 54 0.72 0.93 -8.92
CA VAL A 54 1.75 0.15 -9.60
C VAL A 54 2.14 -1.05 -8.75
N ASP A 55 2.04 -2.24 -9.33
CA ASP A 55 2.52 -3.49 -8.72
C ASP A 55 4.04 -3.64 -8.92
N VAL A 56 4.77 -3.78 -7.81
CA VAL A 56 6.21 -4.05 -7.81
C VAL A 56 6.54 -5.41 -7.20
N SER A 57 5.54 -6.30 -7.09
CA SER A 57 5.65 -7.63 -6.50
C SER A 57 6.63 -8.56 -7.20
N HIS A 58 6.95 -8.30 -8.47
CA HIS A 58 7.98 -9.00 -9.23
C HIS A 58 9.40 -8.81 -8.64
N ARG A 59 9.63 -7.77 -7.83
CA ARG A 59 10.89 -7.52 -7.10
C ARG A 59 10.75 -7.73 -5.59
N PHE A 60 9.65 -7.26 -5.01
CA PHE A 60 9.40 -7.32 -3.57
C PHE A 60 7.98 -7.84 -3.30
N PRO A 61 7.81 -9.06 -2.77
CA PRO A 61 6.50 -9.69 -2.66
C PRO A 61 5.46 -8.81 -1.95
N LYS A 62 4.25 -8.75 -2.52
CA LYS A 62 3.10 -7.99 -1.97
C LYS A 62 3.38 -6.50 -1.74
N MET A 63 4.21 -5.89 -2.60
CA MET A 63 4.54 -4.47 -2.55
C MET A 63 3.92 -3.68 -3.72
N TYR A 64 3.40 -2.49 -3.42
CA TYR A 64 2.81 -1.57 -4.38
C TYR A 64 3.36 -0.15 -4.23
N VAL A 65 3.37 0.62 -5.31
CA VAL A 65 3.64 2.07 -5.30
C VAL A 65 2.38 2.82 -5.73
N VAL A 66 2.00 3.86 -4.99
CA VAL A 66 0.79 4.65 -5.25
C VAL A 66 1.07 6.14 -5.12
N ARG A 67 0.35 6.96 -5.88
CA ARG A 67 0.33 8.41 -5.68
C ARG A 67 -0.63 8.80 -4.54
N PRO A 68 -0.37 9.88 -3.77
CA PRO A 68 -1.21 10.28 -2.64
C PRO A 68 -2.69 10.52 -2.99
N GLN A 69 -2.99 10.95 -4.22
CA GLN A 69 -4.36 11.19 -4.68
C GLN A 69 -5.23 9.93 -4.64
N LEU A 70 -4.62 8.75 -4.79
CA LEU A 70 -5.31 7.46 -4.74
C LEU A 70 -5.33 6.85 -3.33
N PHE A 71 -4.59 7.43 -2.38
CA PHE A 71 -4.42 6.84 -1.05
C PHE A 71 -5.73 6.77 -0.25
N ILE A 72 -6.48 7.88 -0.20
CA ILE A 72 -7.76 7.92 0.53
C ILE A 72 -8.79 6.94 -0.05
N PRO A 73 -9.04 6.89 -1.38
CA PRO A 73 -9.92 5.88 -1.97
C PRO A 73 -9.53 4.44 -1.64
N ILE A 74 -8.23 4.11 -1.67
CA ILE A 74 -7.74 2.75 -1.36
C ILE A 74 -8.06 2.40 0.10
N ILE A 75 -7.78 3.31 1.04
CA ILE A 75 -8.06 3.06 2.46
C ILE A 75 -9.55 2.88 2.71
N THR A 76 -10.41 3.70 2.07
CA THR A 76 -11.86 3.57 2.16
C THR A 76 -12.34 2.19 1.66
N LEU A 77 -11.88 1.77 0.48
CA LEU A 77 -12.24 0.47 -0.08
C LEU A 77 -11.81 -0.70 0.82
N LEU A 78 -10.58 -0.65 1.33
CA LEU A 78 -10.07 -1.68 2.26
C LEU A 78 -10.87 -1.73 3.56
N ARG A 79 -11.23 -0.57 4.12
CA ARG A 79 -12.05 -0.46 5.32
C ARG A 79 -13.42 -1.08 5.11
N ASP A 80 -14.12 -0.70 4.04
CA ASP A 80 -15.48 -1.17 3.76
C ASP A 80 -15.50 -2.68 3.47
N ALA A 81 -14.52 -3.18 2.72
CA ALA A 81 -14.34 -4.60 2.48
C ALA A 81 -14.10 -5.39 3.78
N ALA A 82 -13.25 -4.87 4.68
CA ALA A 82 -12.99 -5.50 5.97
C ALA A 82 -14.24 -5.54 6.86
N ILE A 83 -15.00 -4.43 6.93
CA ILE A 83 -16.25 -4.35 7.69
C ILE A 83 -17.28 -5.34 7.15
N ASN A 84 -17.45 -5.40 5.83
CA ASN A 84 -18.40 -6.33 5.21
C ASN A 84 -17.99 -7.79 5.44
N SER A 85 -16.70 -8.13 5.34
CA SER A 85 -16.20 -9.48 5.65
C SER A 85 -16.49 -9.90 7.09
N LEU A 86 -16.37 -8.99 8.07
CA LEU A 86 -16.70 -9.25 9.46
C LEU A 86 -18.19 -9.53 9.68
N LYS A 87 -19.07 -8.81 8.99
CA LYS A 87 -20.52 -9.07 9.04
C LYS A 87 -20.83 -10.49 8.57
N TYR A 88 -20.32 -10.87 7.40
CA TYR A 88 -20.53 -12.22 6.85
C TYR A 88 -19.99 -13.32 7.77
N LYS A 89 -18.82 -13.15 8.39
CA LYS A 89 -18.30 -14.12 9.37
C LYS A 89 -19.21 -14.26 10.58
N THR A 90 -19.75 -13.16 11.08
CA THR A 90 -20.67 -13.15 12.23
C THR A 90 -21.98 -13.85 11.90
N GLU A 91 -22.58 -13.55 10.74
CA GLU A 91 -23.81 -14.20 10.27
C GLU A 91 -23.62 -15.71 10.10
N LEU A 92 -22.50 -16.13 9.50
CA LEU A 92 -22.18 -17.54 9.32
C LEU A 92 -22.02 -18.29 10.66
N ALA A 93 -21.44 -17.64 11.66
CA ALA A 93 -21.28 -18.20 13.00
C ALA A 93 -22.63 -18.39 13.71
N LEU A 94 -23.55 -17.43 13.57
CA LEU A 94 -24.90 -17.52 14.12
C LEU A 94 -25.69 -18.68 13.50
N VAL A 95 -25.62 -18.85 12.17
CA VAL A 95 -26.27 -19.98 11.48
C VAL A 95 -25.70 -21.33 11.95
N ARG A 96 -24.36 -21.44 12.05
CA ARG A 96 -23.69 -22.66 12.52
C ARG A 96 -23.98 -23.00 13.99
N ALA A 97 -24.28 -22.02 14.84
CA ALA A 97 -24.62 -22.25 16.24
C ALA A 97 -26.08 -22.71 16.45
N GLN A 98 -26.92 -22.57 15.42
CA GLN A 98 -28.32 -23.02 15.42
C GLN A 98 -28.50 -24.43 14.83
N THR A 99 -27.40 -25.11 14.47
CA THR A 99 -27.35 -26.50 13.98
C THR A 99 -26.51 -27.34 14.92
#